data_AF-A0A2G5IBY2-F1
#
_entry.id   AF-A0A2G5IBY2-F1
#
_cell.length_a   1.000
_cell.length_b   1.000
_cell.length_c   1.000
_cell.angle_alpha   90.00
_cell.angle_beta   90.00
_cell.angle_gamma   90.00
#
_symmetry.space_group_name_H-M   'P 1'
#
loop_
_entity.id
_entity.type
_entity.pdbx_description
1 polymer ?
#
loop_
_entity_poly.entity_id
_entity_poly.type
_entity_poly.pdbx_seq_one_letter_code
_entity_poly.pdbx_strand_id
1 'polypeptide(L)'
;MAATTTLDEVNKELRAIITNLYMVLCQAHEYQGPNTNQALQREMKDLLQNLKNLSQKAQLLPTHVPKDIIDYVELARNPDVYTREFVEVVMRHNQEQKGRNEAYGDFHDILAQTIITGIPDMAEDVKKVAAASGRPVN
;
A
#
# COMPACT_ATOMS: atom_id res chain seq x y z
N MET A 1 21.39 14.13 16.72
CA MET A 1 20.05 13.92 16.14
C MET A 1 20.24 13.93 14.63
N ALA A 2 20.13 12.77 13.98
CA ALA A 2 20.31 12.69 12.52
C ALA A 2 19.20 13.50 11.85
N ALA A 3 19.54 14.38 10.91
CA ALA A 3 18.56 15.14 10.16
C ALA A 3 17.64 14.15 9.44
N THR A 4 16.34 14.23 9.73
CA THR A 4 15.33 13.37 9.12
C THR A 4 15.27 13.71 7.63
N THR A 5 15.88 12.89 6.79
CA THR A 5 15.75 13.03 5.34
C THR A 5 14.27 13.00 4.98
N THR A 6 13.80 14.03 4.27
CA THR A 6 12.39 14.14 3.91
C THR A 6 12.12 13.57 2.52
N LEU A 7 10.89 13.14 2.27
CA LEU A 7 10.46 12.69 0.94
C LEU A 7 10.68 13.79 -0.12
N ASP A 8 10.50 15.06 0.27
CA ASP A 8 10.72 16.22 -0.59
C ASP A 8 12.19 16.40 -1.00
N GLU A 9 13.14 16.15 -0.10
CA GLU A 9 14.57 16.19 -0.42
C GLU A 9 14.94 15.12 -1.43
N VAL A 10 14.48 13.89 -1.22
CA VAL A 10 14.70 12.77 -2.14
C VAL A 10 14.06 13.04 -3.50
N ASN A 11 12.85 13.60 -3.54
CA ASN A 11 12.16 14.00 -4.77
C ASN A 11 12.93 15.09 -5.54
N LYS A 12 13.49 16.09 -4.86
CA LYS A 12 14.34 17.12 -5.48
C LYS A 12 15.59 16.50 -6.12
N GLU A 13 16.26 15.59 -5.42
CA GLU A 13 17.44 14.89 -5.95
C GLU A 13 17.10 13.99 -7.15
N LEU A 14 15.96 13.29 -7.10
CA LEU A 14 15.48 12.47 -8.21
C LEU A 14 15.26 13.31 -9.48
N ARG A 15 14.67 14.50 -9.33
CA ARG A 15 14.48 15.46 -10.43
C ARG A 15 15.80 15.96 -11.00
N ALA A 16 16.76 16.29 -10.13
CA ALA A 16 18.10 16.70 -10.56
C ALA A 16 18.80 15.60 -11.36
N ILE A 17 18.68 14.34 -10.95
CA ILE A 17 19.24 13.18 -11.69
C ILE A 17 18.58 13.04 -13.07
N ILE A 18 17.26 13.18 -13.17
CA ILE A 18 16.54 13.14 -14.46
C ILE A 18 17.05 14.26 -15.37
N THR A 19 17.25 15.47 -14.84
CA THR A 19 17.83 16.59 -15.60
C THR A 19 19.26 16.29 -16.05
N ASN A 20 20.11 15.73 -15.19
CA ASN A 20 21.48 15.35 -15.57
C ASN A 20 21.49 14.30 -16.69
N LEU A 21 20.63 13.28 -16.61
CA LEU A 21 20.49 12.27 -17.66
C LEU A 21 20.07 12.89 -19.00
N TYR A 22 19.15 13.83 -18.97
CA TYR A 22 18.73 14.57 -20.17
C TYR A 22 19.88 15.39 -20.77
N MET A 23 20.64 16.11 -19.94
CA MET A 23 21.79 16.91 -20.40
C MET A 23 22.88 16.02 -21.03
N VAL A 24 23.18 14.88 -20.42
CA VAL A 24 24.12 13.89 -20.97
C VAL A 24 23.64 13.38 -22.32
N LEU A 25 22.35 13.07 -22.47
CA LEU A 25 21.76 12.64 -23.74
C LEU A 25 21.92 13.70 -24.83
N CYS A 26 21.58 14.96 -24.53
CA CYS A 26 21.73 16.08 -25.48
C CYS A 26 23.19 16.29 -25.89
N GLN A 27 24.13 16.33 -24.94
CA GLN A 27 25.55 16.52 -25.22
C GLN A 27 26.18 15.35 -26.00
N ALA A 28 25.72 14.12 -25.75
CA ALA A 28 26.15 12.96 -26.50
C ALA A 28 25.64 12.99 -27.95
N HIS A 29 24.40 13.46 -28.16
CA HIS A 29 23.81 13.62 -29.49
C HIS A 29 24.47 14.76 -30.28
N GLU A 30 24.74 15.90 -29.64
CA GLU A 30 25.38 17.08 -30.24
C GLU A 30 26.89 17.11 -29.99
N TYR A 31 27.58 16.01 -30.24
CA TYR A 31 29.02 15.94 -29.98
C TYR A 31 29.82 16.87 -30.91
N GLN A 32 30.35 17.96 -30.36
CA GLN A 32 31.13 18.97 -31.10
C GLN A 32 32.64 18.89 -30.85
N GLY A 33 33.17 17.73 -30.43
CA GLY A 33 34.61 17.52 -30.25
C GLY A 33 35.12 17.69 -28.80
N PRO A 34 36.40 18.09 -28.59
CA PRO A 34 37.09 17.94 -27.29
C PRO A 34 36.43 18.67 -26.10
N ASN A 35 35.84 19.84 -26.34
CA ASN A 35 35.15 20.61 -25.30
C ASN A 35 33.90 19.86 -24.80
N THR A 36 33.16 19.22 -25.72
CA THR A 36 32.00 18.38 -25.39
C THR A 36 32.41 17.14 -24.60
N ASN A 37 33.58 16.56 -24.92
CA ASN A 37 34.12 15.42 -24.17
C ASN A 37 34.40 15.79 -22.70
N GLN A 38 35.02 16.95 -22.45
CA GLN A 38 35.27 17.42 -21.08
C GLN A 38 33.97 17.73 -20.32
N ALA A 39 32.98 18.32 -20.99
CA ALA A 39 31.66 18.58 -20.39
C ALA A 39 30.96 17.26 -20.02
N LEU A 40 30.94 16.29 -20.93
CA LEU A 40 30.32 14.98 -20.72
C LEU A 40 30.97 14.21 -19.56
N GLN A 41 32.30 14.27 -19.45
CA GLN A 41 33.02 13.66 -18.32
C GLN A 41 32.67 14.30 -16.97
N ARG A 42 32.42 15.61 -16.93
CA ARG A 42 31.98 16.30 -15.71
C ARG A 42 30.56 15.89 -15.35
N GLU A 43 29.64 15.95 -16.31
CA GLU A 43 28.24 15.56 -16.11
C GLU A 43 28.09 14.09 -15.68
N MET A 44 28.90 13.17 -16.23
CA MET A 44 28.93 11.78 -15.77
C MET A 44 29.38 11.65 -14.31
N LYS A 45 30.39 12.41 -13.89
CA LYS A 45 30.85 12.41 -12.49
C LYS A 45 29.76 12.96 -11.56
N ASP A 46 29.11 14.04 -11.97
CA ASP A 46 28.03 14.66 -11.20
C ASP A 46 26.81 13.74 -11.10
N LEU A 47 26.44 13.06 -12.19
CA LEU A 47 25.41 12.04 -12.21
C LEU A 47 25.72 10.89 -11.24
N LEU A 48 26.94 10.35 -11.29
CA LEU A 48 27.37 9.27 -10.39
C LEU A 48 27.32 9.70 -8.92
N GLN A 49 27.77 10.92 -8.62
CA GLN A 49 27.72 11.46 -7.27
C GLN A 49 26.28 11.66 -6.79
N ASN A 50 25.40 12.17 -7.66
CA ASN A 50 23.99 12.36 -7.34
C ASN A 50 23.26 11.03 -7.11
N LEU A 51 23.50 10.01 -7.94
CA LEU A 51 22.95 8.66 -7.75
C LEU A 51 23.41 8.03 -6.43
N LYS A 52 24.69 8.19 -6.08
CA LYS A 52 25.24 7.70 -4.81
C LYS A 52 24.57 8.39 -3.62
N ASN A 53 24.43 9.72 -3.67
CA ASN A 53 23.80 10.50 -2.62
C ASN A 53 22.32 10.09 -2.44
N LEU A 54 21.58 9.97 -3.55
CA LEU A 54 20.19 9.53 -3.55
C LEU A 54 20.05 8.13 -2.94
N SER A 55 20.89 7.19 -3.33
CA SER A 55 20.86 5.81 -2.81
C SER A 55 21.07 5.77 -1.29
N GLN A 56 22.00 6.57 -0.76
CA GLN A 56 22.26 6.66 0.68
C GLN A 56 21.10 7.33 1.43
N LYS A 57 20.52 8.39 0.87
CA LYS A 57 19.41 9.13 1.49
C LYS A 57 18.10 8.35 1.44
N ALA A 58 17.83 7.64 0.34
CA ALA A 58 16.62 6.84 0.19
C ALA A 58 16.53 5.70 1.22
N GLN A 59 17.66 5.17 1.70
CA GLN A 59 17.70 4.16 2.78
C GLN A 59 17.21 4.70 4.13
N LEU A 60 17.20 6.01 4.32
CA LEU A 60 16.71 6.65 5.55
C LEU A 60 15.19 6.89 5.53
N LEU A 61 14.54 6.70 4.38
CA LEU A 61 13.10 6.82 4.26
C LEU A 61 12.41 5.54 4.78
N PRO A 62 11.29 5.68 5.52
CA PRO A 62 10.46 4.53 5.89
C PRO A 62 9.65 4.08 4.65
N THR A 63 10.22 3.19 3.85
CA THR A 63 9.59 2.67 2.63
C THR A 63 9.03 1.27 2.85
N HIS A 64 7.82 1.20 3.41
CA HIS A 64 6.98 0.01 3.30
C HIS A 64 6.02 0.20 2.13
N VAL A 65 6.43 -0.26 0.95
CA VAL A 65 5.62 -0.22 -0.28
C VAL A 65 5.15 -1.64 -0.60
N PRO A 66 3.84 -1.88 -0.76
CA PRO A 66 3.32 -3.16 -1.23
C PRO A 66 3.92 -3.54 -2.58
N LYS A 67 4.25 -4.82 -2.77
CA LYS A 67 4.81 -5.33 -4.02
C LYS A 67 3.90 -5.01 -5.22
N ASP A 68 2.60 -5.12 -5.04
CA ASP A 68 1.62 -4.83 -6.10
C ASP A 68 1.75 -3.40 -6.65
N ILE A 69 2.14 -2.43 -5.81
CA ILE A 69 2.37 -1.05 -6.27
C ILE A 69 3.62 -0.97 -7.17
N ILE A 70 4.65 -1.78 -6.89
CA ILE A 70 5.84 -1.89 -7.74
C ILE A 70 5.43 -2.41 -9.12
N ASP A 71 4.62 -3.46 -9.17
CA ASP A 71 4.12 -4.04 -10.43
C ASP A 71 3.29 -3.01 -11.23
N TYR A 72 2.52 -2.13 -10.57
CA TYR A 72 1.80 -1.06 -11.27
C TYR A 72 2.76 -0.06 -11.92
N VAL A 73 3.83 0.34 -11.22
CA VAL A 73 4.83 1.26 -11.77
C VAL A 73 5.61 0.62 -12.92
N GLU A 74 5.99 -0.65 -12.82
CA GLU A 74 6.68 -1.39 -13.89
C GLU A 74 5.84 -1.50 -15.16
N LEU A 75 4.51 -1.63 -15.01
CA LEU A 75 3.56 -1.66 -16.12
C LEU A 75 3.11 -0.27 -16.59
N ALA A 76 3.75 0.81 -16.12
CA ALA A 76 3.40 2.20 -16.39
C ALA A 76 1.92 2.54 -16.08
N ARG A 77 1.32 1.84 -15.12
CA ARG A 77 -0.04 2.09 -14.62
C ARG A 77 0.02 3.10 -13.48
N ASN A 78 -1.02 3.94 -13.36
CA ASN A 78 -1.12 4.87 -12.24
C ASN A 78 -1.26 4.10 -10.90
N PRO A 79 -0.32 4.24 -9.95
CA PRO A 79 -0.38 3.56 -8.66
C PRO A 79 -1.57 3.99 -7.79
N ASP A 80 -2.18 5.16 -8.02
CA ASP A 80 -3.39 5.60 -7.29
C ASP A 80 -4.57 4.64 -7.53
N VAL A 81 -4.56 3.95 -8.67
CA VAL A 81 -5.60 2.96 -8.99
C VAL A 81 -5.55 1.77 -8.05
N TYR A 82 -4.35 1.33 -7.63
CA TYR A 82 -4.21 0.28 -6.62
C TYR A 82 -4.86 0.69 -5.30
N THR A 83 -4.59 1.91 -4.84
CA THR A 83 -5.17 2.43 -3.59
C THR A 83 -6.70 2.48 -3.67
N ARG A 84 -7.25 2.94 -4.80
CA ARG A 84 -8.70 2.94 -5.04
C ARG A 84 -9.28 1.52 -4.99
N GLU A 85 -8.70 0.59 -5.73
CA GLU A 85 -9.14 -0.81 -5.77
C GLU A 85 -9.03 -1.48 -4.40
N PHE A 86 -7.98 -1.18 -3.63
CA PHE A 86 -7.81 -1.68 -2.27
C PHE A 86 -8.94 -1.20 -1.35
N VAL A 87 -9.26 0.10 -1.37
CA VAL A 87 -10.37 0.65 -0.59
C VAL A 87 -11.70 0.00 -0.99
N GLU A 88 -11.94 -0.18 -2.28
CA GLU A 88 -13.15 -0.85 -2.80
C GLU A 88 -13.25 -2.31 -2.32
N VAL A 89 -12.13 -3.04 -2.34
CA VAL A 89 -12.06 -4.42 -1.83
C VAL A 89 -12.35 -4.47 -0.33
N VAL A 90 -11.75 -3.58 0.46
CA VAL A 90 -11.97 -3.51 1.91
C VAL A 90 -13.42 -3.19 2.24
N MET A 91 -14.03 -2.22 1.55
CA MET A 91 -15.43 -1.87 1.75
C MET A 91 -16.35 -3.04 1.42
N ARG A 92 -16.15 -3.69 0.28
CA ARG A 92 -16.93 -4.86 -0.13
C ARG A 92 -16.79 -5.99 0.88
N HIS A 93 -15.57 -6.29 1.32
CA HIS A 93 -15.34 -7.36 2.29
C HIS A 93 -15.99 -7.04 3.65
N ASN A 94 -15.91 -5.80 4.12
CA ASN A 94 -16.56 -5.38 5.36
C ASN A 94 -18.09 -5.53 5.28
N GLN A 95 -18.71 -5.13 4.16
CA GLN A 95 -20.14 -5.32 3.94
C GLN A 95 -20.52 -6.80 3.88
N GLU A 96 -19.72 -7.63 3.21
CA GLU A 96 -19.93 -9.07 3.14
C GLU A 96 -19.85 -9.70 4.54
N GLN A 97 -18.82 -9.36 5.33
CA GLN A 97 -18.66 -9.88 6.69
C GLN A 97 -19.80 -9.43 7.61
N LYS A 98 -20.25 -8.18 7.48
CA LYS A 98 -21.42 -7.68 8.20
C LYS A 98 -22.66 -8.51 7.86
N GLY A 99 -22.96 -8.71 6.57
CA GLY A 99 -24.11 -9.50 6.14
C GLY A 99 -24.04 -10.96 6.60
N ARG A 100 -22.85 -11.58 6.59
CA ARG A 100 -22.65 -12.92 7.15
C ARG A 100 -22.93 -12.97 8.64
N ASN A 101 -22.43 -11.99 9.41
CA ASN A 101 -22.65 -11.93 10.85
C ASN A 101 -24.11 -11.67 11.24
N GLU A 102 -24.83 -10.91 10.41
CA GLU A 102 -26.29 -10.72 10.54
C GLU A 102 -27.02 -12.04 10.26
N ALA A 103 -26.74 -12.69 9.13
CA ALA A 103 -27.37 -13.97 8.77
C ALA A 103 -27.10 -15.10 9.79
N TYR A 104 -25.88 -15.18 10.34
CA TYR A 104 -25.57 -16.12 11.41
C TYR A 104 -26.30 -15.78 12.71
N GLY A 105 -26.57 -14.49 12.96
CA GLY A 105 -27.43 -14.06 14.06
C GLY A 105 -28.86 -14.53 13.91
N ASP A 106 -29.45 -14.27 12.74
CA ASP A 106 -30.82 -14.69 12.45
C ASP A 106 -30.96 -16.22 12.56
N PHE A 107 -29.99 -16.97 12.02
CA PHE A 107 -29.96 -18.42 12.14
C PHE A 107 -29.83 -18.87 13.59
N HIS A 108 -28.96 -18.23 14.38
CA HIS A 108 -28.81 -18.50 15.81
C HIS A 108 -30.14 -18.34 16.55
N ASP A 109 -30.84 -17.22 16.33
CA ASP A 109 -32.09 -16.91 17.03
C ASP A 109 -33.22 -17.88 16.66
N ILE A 110 -33.35 -18.20 15.36
CA ILE A 110 -34.32 -19.18 14.88
C ILE A 110 -34.04 -20.56 15.48
N LEU A 111 -32.77 -20.99 15.48
CA LEU A 111 -32.38 -22.30 15.99
C LEU A 111 -32.66 -22.40 17.48
N ALA A 112 -32.27 -21.38 18.26
CA ALA A 112 -32.52 -21.33 19.69
C ALA A 112 -34.03 -21.40 20.01
N GLN A 113 -34.85 -20.60 19.32
CA GLN A 113 -36.30 -20.60 19.51
C GLN A 113 -36.93 -21.96 19.14
N THR A 114 -36.44 -22.58 18.06
CA THR A 114 -36.91 -23.90 17.61
C THR A 114 -36.58 -24.98 18.64
N ILE A 115 -35.38 -24.95 19.23
CA ILE A 115 -34.99 -25.91 20.28
C ILE A 115 -35.82 -25.69 21.54
N ILE A 116 -35.99 -24.44 22.00
CA ILE A 116 -36.80 -24.11 23.18
C ILE A 116 -38.25 -24.59 23.00
N THR A 117 -38.82 -24.41 21.81
CA THR A 117 -40.21 -24.80 21.52
C THR A 117 -40.35 -26.32 21.32
N GLY A 118 -39.38 -26.97 20.68
CA GLY A 118 -39.42 -28.41 20.38
C GLY A 118 -38.97 -29.30 21.54
N ILE A 119 -38.09 -28.80 22.42
CA ILE A 119 -37.52 -29.52 23.55
C ILE A 119 -37.50 -28.58 24.79
N PRO A 120 -38.63 -28.42 25.49
CA PRO A 120 -38.75 -27.48 26.60
C PRO A 120 -37.74 -27.70 27.73
N ASP A 121 -37.34 -28.94 27.99
CA ASP A 121 -36.38 -29.30 29.05
C ASP A 121 -34.99 -28.69 28.82
N MET A 122 -34.63 -28.37 27.58
CA MET A 122 -33.32 -27.78 27.22
C MET A 122 -33.35 -26.24 27.19
N ALA A 123 -34.49 -25.61 27.46
CA ALA A 123 -34.66 -24.17 27.26
C ALA A 123 -33.65 -23.33 28.08
N GLU A 124 -33.43 -23.69 29.34
CA GLU A 124 -32.49 -22.98 30.22
C GLU A 124 -31.04 -23.11 29.75
N ASP A 125 -30.65 -24.27 29.23
CA ASP A 125 -29.29 -24.49 28.73
C ASP A 125 -29.04 -23.74 27.42
N VAL A 126 -30.03 -23.70 26.52
CA VAL A 126 -29.98 -22.90 25.29
C VAL A 126 -29.85 -21.41 25.62
N LYS A 127 -30.64 -20.89 26.57
CA LYS A 127 -30.56 -19.49 27.01
C LYS A 127 -29.19 -19.15 27.61
N LYS A 128 -28.60 -20.06 28.40
CA LYS A 128 -27.23 -19.89 28.93
C LYS A 128 -26.18 -19.83 27.82
N VAL A 129 -26.26 -20.74 26.84
CA VAL A 129 -25.29 -20.79 25.72
C VAL A 129 -25.43 -19.54 24.84
N ALA A 130 -26.65 -19.10 24.55
CA ALA A 130 -26.92 -17.88 23.80
C ALA A 130 -26.43 -16.61 24.53
N ALA A 131 -26.63 -16.52 25.84
CA ALA A 131 -26.07 -15.44 26.64
C ALA A 131 -24.53 -15.45 26.63
N ALA A 132 -23.91 -16.64 26.72
CA ALA A 132 -22.46 -16.81 26.66
C ALA A 132 -21.85 -16.48 25.28
N SER A 133 -22.62 -16.64 24.20
CA SER A 133 -22.21 -16.26 22.84
C SER A 133 -22.34 -14.75 22.57
N GLY A 134 -22.85 -13.97 23.54
CA GLY A 134 -23.07 -12.53 23.41
C GLY A 134 -24.36 -12.16 22.65
N ARG A 135 -25.23 -13.15 22.38
CA ARG A 135 -26.56 -12.96 21.76
C ARG A 135 -27.62 -13.64 22.62
N PRO A 136 -28.04 -13.03 23.76
CA PRO A 136 -29.08 -13.63 24.60
C PRO A 136 -30.41 -13.72 23.85
N VAL A 137 -31.10 -14.85 24.01
CA VAL A 137 -32.46 -15.09 23.49
C VAL A 137 -33.47 -15.07 24.63
N ASN A 138 -34.67 -14.55 24.36
CA ASN A 138 -35.75 -14.42 25.35
C ASN A 138 -36.48 -15.73 25.62
#